data_AF-A0AA37VYS3-F1
#
_entry.id   AF-A0AA37VYS3-F1
#
_cell.length_a   1.000
_cell.length_b   1.000
_cell.length_c   1.000
_cell.angle_alpha   90.00
_cell.angle_beta   90.00
_cell.angle_gamma   90.00
#
_symmetry.space_group_name_H-M   'P 1'
#
loop_
_entity.id
_entity.type
_entity.pdbx_description
1 polymer ?
#
loop_
_entity_poly.entity_id
_entity_poly.type
_entity_poly.pdbx_seq_one_letter_code
_entity_poly.pdbx_strand_id
1 'polypeptide(L)'
;MKPQSTILLILCGVTMLLLNGCATRTPTIAHTHIGHALEGWHDTPNQAGLLVTAEQAAIVAHDAAKAAAKSDNDLATIKRNVQIVIDATIRNEPVPKGADKYAVKNALIDAISHIDFAANSPDASANVKALSKMLAEKLPQIVERCDLIGVLGQDILLAKSTNEAALLTQELVNLTRDNLYGAEASGSAFGLAQVRSEIESTIAVEDPAYSTVDRWYLFNLIQMPSGEWLFKQSDKGHSGDHRGY
;
A
#
# COMPACT_ATOMS: atom_id res chain seq x y z
N MET A 1 57.56 -59.01 26.06
CA MET A 1 58.44 -58.42 25.04
C MET A 1 57.67 -57.30 24.35
N LYS A 2 58.19 -56.06 24.39
CA LYS A 2 57.79 -54.90 23.55
C LYS A 2 58.30 -55.11 22.09
N PRO A 3 58.03 -54.24 21.10
CA PRO A 3 56.88 -53.36 20.77
C PRO A 3 56.51 -53.40 19.25
N GLN A 4 55.51 -52.62 18.78
CA GLN A 4 55.43 -51.90 17.47
C GLN A 4 54.02 -51.26 17.36
N SER A 5 53.84 -49.94 17.59
CA SER A 5 54.02 -48.79 16.68
C SER A 5 52.89 -48.58 15.65
N THR A 6 52.12 -47.51 15.91
CA THR A 6 51.63 -46.47 14.96
C THR A 6 50.46 -46.81 14.01
N ILE A 7 49.37 -46.03 14.09
CA ILE A 7 48.91 -45.10 13.04
C ILE A 7 47.75 -44.25 13.59
N LEU A 8 48.02 -42.95 13.67
CA LEU A 8 47.08 -41.85 13.81
C LEU A 8 46.35 -41.69 12.47
N LEU A 9 45.03 -41.86 12.44
CA LEU A 9 44.20 -41.56 11.28
C LEU A 9 43.28 -40.39 11.60
N ILE A 10 43.71 -39.22 11.11
CA ILE A 10 42.96 -37.98 11.00
C ILE A 10 41.78 -38.25 10.07
N LEU A 11 40.55 -38.28 10.59
CA LEU A 11 39.36 -38.29 9.75
C LEU A 11 38.87 -36.85 9.56
N CYS A 12 39.31 -36.29 8.44
CA CYS A 12 38.90 -35.02 7.87
C CYS A 12 37.66 -35.24 6.97
N GLY A 13 36.65 -34.36 7.08
CA GLY A 13 35.52 -34.24 6.16
C GLY A 13 34.39 -35.24 6.45
N VAL A 14 33.12 -34.86 6.57
CA VAL A 14 32.39 -33.85 5.82
C VAL A 14 31.29 -33.30 6.72
N THR A 15 31.46 -32.08 7.23
CA THR A 15 30.34 -31.30 7.76
C THR A 15 29.61 -30.74 6.55
N MET A 16 28.63 -31.48 6.05
CA MET A 16 27.74 -31.03 4.99
C MET A 16 26.86 -29.92 5.59
N LEU A 17 27.38 -28.69 5.58
CA LEU A 17 26.57 -27.50 5.78
C LEU A 17 25.54 -27.50 4.65
N LEU A 18 24.28 -27.79 4.99
CA LEU A 18 23.13 -27.50 4.16
C LEU A 18 23.05 -25.99 4.01
N LEU A 19 23.76 -25.46 3.02
CA LEU A 19 23.48 -24.15 2.45
C LEU A 19 22.11 -24.26 1.78
N ASN A 20 21.05 -24.10 2.57
CA ASN A 20 19.77 -23.62 2.05
C ASN A 20 20.02 -22.19 1.58
N GLY A 21 20.62 -22.04 0.39
CA GLY A 21 20.56 -20.79 -0.32
C GLY A 21 19.08 -20.48 -0.51
N CYS A 22 18.60 -19.41 0.12
CA CYS A 22 17.29 -18.85 -0.19
C CYS A 22 17.33 -18.43 -1.66
N ALA A 23 16.96 -19.35 -2.56
CA ALA A 23 16.67 -18.99 -3.93
C ALA A 23 15.40 -18.12 -3.87
N THR A 24 15.57 -16.80 -3.97
CA THR A 24 14.45 -15.89 -4.18
C THR A 24 13.89 -16.21 -5.56
N ARG A 25 12.72 -16.86 -5.59
CA ARG A 25 12.03 -17.15 -6.84
C ARG A 25 11.62 -15.82 -7.46
N THR A 26 11.88 -15.64 -8.76
CA THR A 26 11.36 -14.49 -9.50
C THR A 26 9.84 -14.42 -9.30
N PRO A 27 9.31 -13.29 -8.79
CA PRO A 27 7.88 -13.12 -8.59
C PRO A 27 7.14 -13.14 -9.92
N THR A 28 5.87 -13.49 -9.89
CA THR A 28 4.97 -13.31 -11.03
C THR A 28 4.77 -11.81 -11.29
N ILE A 29 4.36 -11.47 -12.51
CA ILE A 29 3.99 -10.10 -12.87
C ILE A 29 2.78 -9.68 -12.05
N ALA A 30 1.78 -10.56 -11.93
CA ALA A 30 0.63 -10.34 -11.05
C ALA A 30 1.03 -10.02 -9.60
N HIS A 31 1.92 -10.83 -8.98
CA HIS A 31 2.39 -10.57 -7.61
C HIS A 31 3.17 -9.27 -7.50
N THR A 32 3.96 -8.91 -8.52
CA THR A 32 4.70 -7.64 -8.51
C THR A 32 3.76 -6.44 -8.52
N HIS A 33 2.69 -6.49 -9.30
CA HIS A 33 1.66 -5.44 -9.27
C HIS A 33 0.94 -5.36 -7.92
N ILE A 34 0.63 -6.49 -7.28
CA ILE A 34 0.11 -6.48 -5.91
C ILE A 34 1.14 -5.91 -4.92
N GLY A 35 2.42 -6.22 -5.12
CA GLY A 35 3.54 -5.66 -4.35
C GLY A 35 3.65 -4.14 -4.49
N HIS A 36 3.31 -3.55 -5.63
CA HIS A 36 3.23 -2.08 -5.75
C HIS A 36 2.14 -1.47 -4.85
N ALA A 37 1.02 -2.17 -4.68
CA ALA A 37 -0.03 -1.72 -3.78
C ALA A 37 0.37 -1.87 -2.30
N LEU A 38 1.03 -2.98 -1.93
CA LEU A 38 1.28 -3.33 -0.53
C LEU A 38 2.66 -2.97 0.01
N GLU A 39 3.70 -2.96 -0.82
CA GLU A 39 5.09 -3.02 -0.35
C GLU A 39 5.89 -1.80 -0.76
N GLY A 40 5.82 -1.38 -2.03
CA GLY A 40 6.59 -0.22 -2.45
C GLY A 40 6.23 0.35 -3.82
N TRP A 41 6.25 1.68 -3.89
CA TRP A 41 6.12 2.45 -5.12
C TRP A 41 7.17 3.56 -5.17
N HIS A 42 7.69 3.88 -6.35
CA HIS A 42 8.87 4.74 -6.48
C HIS A 42 8.62 6.18 -6.02
N ASP A 43 7.40 6.67 -6.20
CA ASP A 43 7.03 8.06 -5.98
C ASP A 43 6.38 8.33 -4.62
N THR A 44 5.96 7.30 -3.87
CA THR A 44 5.32 7.47 -2.56
C THR A 44 6.31 7.92 -1.49
N PRO A 45 5.84 8.56 -0.40
CA PRO A 45 6.66 8.83 0.77
C PRO A 45 7.35 7.58 1.30
N ASN A 46 8.66 7.67 1.52
CA ASN A 46 9.50 6.54 1.95
C ASN A 46 9.42 5.31 1.04
N GLN A 47 8.90 5.48 -0.18
CA GLN A 47 8.66 4.42 -1.16
C GLN A 47 7.81 3.27 -0.60
N ALA A 48 6.82 3.60 0.23
CA ALA A 48 5.83 2.65 0.74
C ALA A 48 4.87 2.17 -0.37
N GLY A 49 4.14 1.08 -0.13
CA GLY A 49 3.07 0.66 -1.03
C GLY A 49 2.00 1.74 -1.21
N LEU A 50 1.32 1.75 -2.36
CA LEU A 50 0.27 2.72 -2.65
C LEU A 50 -0.90 2.65 -1.67
N LEU A 51 -1.37 1.44 -1.32
CA LEU A 51 -2.44 1.26 -0.34
C LEU A 51 -1.98 1.63 1.07
N VAL A 52 -0.74 1.28 1.44
CA VAL A 52 -0.13 1.70 2.71
C VAL A 52 -0.12 3.22 2.82
N THR A 53 0.23 3.90 1.72
CA THR A 53 0.24 5.37 1.67
C THR A 53 -1.16 5.95 1.81
N ALA A 54 -2.16 5.35 1.14
CA ALA A 54 -3.56 5.74 1.28
C ALA A 54 -4.06 5.61 2.73
N GLU A 55 -3.71 4.52 3.42
CA GLU A 55 -4.05 4.29 4.82
C GLU A 55 -3.39 5.31 5.76
N GLN A 56 -2.10 5.59 5.56
CA GLN A 56 -1.38 6.60 6.32
C GLN A 56 -2.01 7.99 6.16
N ALA A 57 -2.34 8.37 4.93
CA ALA A 57 -3.05 9.62 4.65
C ALA A 57 -4.45 9.65 5.31
N ALA A 58 -5.18 8.52 5.31
CA ALA A 58 -6.48 8.43 5.94
C ALA A 58 -6.42 8.56 7.47
N ILE A 59 -5.37 8.01 8.10
CA ILE A 59 -5.09 8.21 9.53
C ILE A 59 -4.84 9.69 9.83
N VAL A 60 -4.01 10.36 9.03
CA VAL A 60 -3.75 11.81 9.17
C VAL A 60 -5.05 12.62 9.04
N ALA A 61 -5.89 12.31 8.04
CA ALA A 61 -7.17 12.96 7.84
C ALA A 61 -8.11 12.75 9.04
N HIS A 62 -8.22 11.52 9.54
CA HIS A 62 -9.07 11.19 10.67
C HIS A 62 -8.62 11.87 11.98
N ASP A 63 -7.32 11.87 12.27
CA ASP A 63 -6.80 12.50 13.47
C ASP A 63 -6.92 14.03 13.42
N ALA A 64 -6.72 14.65 12.24
CA ALA A 64 -6.98 16.06 12.04
C ALA A 64 -8.48 16.40 12.19
N ALA A 65 -9.39 15.57 11.68
CA ALA A 65 -10.82 15.76 11.87
C ALA A 65 -11.19 15.71 13.37
N LYS A 66 -10.63 14.76 14.13
CA LYS A 66 -10.80 14.69 15.59
C LYS A 66 -10.21 15.91 16.31
N ALA A 67 -9.06 16.40 15.87
CA ALA A 67 -8.45 17.60 16.43
C ALA A 67 -9.33 18.83 16.17
N ALA A 68 -9.90 18.96 14.97
CA ALA A 68 -10.88 20.00 14.64
C ALA A 68 -12.12 19.91 15.56
N ALA A 69 -12.69 18.72 15.72
CA ALA A 69 -13.89 18.50 16.55
C ALA A 69 -13.67 18.79 18.04
N LYS A 70 -12.43 18.72 18.53
CA LYS A 70 -12.06 19.04 19.93
C LYS A 70 -11.67 20.49 20.14
N SER A 71 -11.58 21.30 19.09
CA SER A 71 -11.09 22.68 19.15
C SER A 71 -12.20 23.66 19.52
N ASP A 72 -12.88 23.38 20.64
CA ASP A 72 -14.02 24.16 21.10
C ASP A 72 -13.63 25.63 21.29
N ASN A 73 -14.40 26.52 20.67
CA ASN A 73 -14.21 27.98 20.72
C ASN A 73 -13.00 28.55 19.95
N ASP A 74 -12.27 27.75 19.17
CA ASP A 74 -11.18 28.24 18.30
C ASP A 74 -11.42 27.93 16.82
N LEU A 75 -12.14 28.83 16.15
CA LEU A 75 -12.45 28.71 14.71
C LEU A 75 -11.18 28.66 13.84
N ALA A 76 -10.10 29.35 14.24
CA ALA A 76 -8.86 29.33 13.46
C ALA A 76 -8.20 27.95 13.51
N THR A 77 -8.21 27.31 14.68
CA THR A 77 -7.69 25.95 14.85
C THR A 77 -8.59 24.89 14.20
N ILE A 78 -9.92 25.05 14.24
CA ILE A 78 -10.84 24.21 13.46
C ILE A 78 -10.46 24.26 11.98
N LYS A 79 -10.39 25.46 11.39
CA LYS A 79 -10.07 25.64 9.97
C LYS A 79 -8.69 25.10 9.59
N ARG A 80 -7.68 25.30 10.43
CA ARG A 80 -6.34 24.75 10.19
C ARG A 80 -6.35 23.22 10.12
N ASN A 81 -7.01 22.56 11.07
CA ASN A 81 -7.11 21.11 11.06
C ASN A 81 -7.95 20.60 9.89
N VAL A 82 -9.04 21.28 9.54
CA VAL A 82 -9.86 20.93 8.37
C VAL A 82 -9.07 21.06 7.07
N GLN A 83 -8.19 22.06 6.93
CA GLN A 83 -7.29 22.13 5.77
C GLN A 83 -6.38 20.89 5.68
N ILE A 84 -5.87 20.39 6.82
CA ILE A 84 -5.10 19.13 6.86
C ILE A 84 -5.96 17.94 6.41
N VAL A 85 -7.25 17.88 6.83
CA VAL A 85 -8.18 16.83 6.37
C VAL A 85 -8.31 16.85 4.86
N ILE A 86 -8.54 18.02 4.26
CA ILE A 86 -8.69 18.18 2.82
C ILE A 86 -7.41 17.74 2.11
N ASP A 87 -6.26 18.29 2.51
CA ASP A 87 -4.96 18.03 1.87
C ASP A 87 -4.54 16.56 1.96
N ALA A 88 -4.92 15.87 3.04
CA ALA A 88 -4.66 14.44 3.22
C ALA A 88 -5.66 13.56 2.47
N THR A 89 -6.89 14.02 2.24
CA THR A 89 -7.95 13.21 1.60
C THR A 89 -7.94 13.33 0.09
N ILE A 90 -7.84 14.56 -0.42
CA ILE A 90 -7.93 14.88 -1.85
C ILE A 90 -6.85 15.86 -2.25
N ARG A 91 -6.18 15.55 -3.36
CA ARG A 91 -5.29 16.48 -4.02
C ARG A 91 -5.65 16.59 -5.49
N ASN A 92 -6.14 17.77 -5.87
CA ASN A 92 -6.43 18.08 -7.26
C ASN A 92 -5.13 18.39 -8.01
N GLU A 93 -5.03 17.93 -9.25
CA GLU A 93 -3.94 18.28 -10.14
C GLU A 93 -4.10 19.73 -10.67
N PRO A 94 -3.00 20.45 -10.95
CA PRO A 94 -1.62 20.02 -10.79
C PRO A 94 -1.14 20.08 -9.33
N VAL A 95 -0.46 19.03 -8.88
CA VAL A 95 0.18 19.01 -7.55
C VAL A 95 1.33 20.02 -7.51
N PRO A 96 1.39 20.94 -6.52
CA PRO A 96 2.50 21.87 -6.39
C PRO A 96 3.85 21.17 -6.30
N LYS A 97 4.89 21.74 -6.93
CA LYS A 97 6.24 21.17 -6.91
C LYS A 97 6.73 20.99 -5.47
N GLY A 98 7.08 19.75 -5.11
CA GLY A 98 7.59 19.39 -3.77
C GLY A 98 6.49 19.05 -2.74
N ALA A 99 5.21 19.16 -3.10
CA ALA A 99 4.13 18.60 -2.31
C ALA A 99 3.98 17.10 -2.61
N ASP A 100 3.60 16.33 -1.58
CA ASP A 100 3.25 14.92 -1.76
C ASP A 100 1.96 14.81 -2.59
N LYS A 101 2.00 14.01 -3.65
CA LYS A 101 0.86 13.78 -4.54
C LYS A 101 -0.13 12.74 -4.00
N TYR A 102 0.25 11.97 -2.98
CA TYR A 102 -0.49 10.80 -2.50
C TYR A 102 -1.40 11.12 -1.31
N ALA A 103 -2.45 11.91 -1.57
CA ALA A 103 -3.62 11.93 -0.70
C ALA A 103 -4.39 10.58 -0.79
N VAL A 104 -5.32 10.34 0.14
CA VAL A 104 -6.12 9.10 0.20
C VAL A 104 -6.67 8.71 -1.17
N LYS A 105 -7.37 9.63 -1.83
CA LYS A 105 -8.02 9.37 -3.13
C LYS A 105 -7.00 8.99 -4.21
N ASN A 106 -5.93 9.77 -4.37
CA ASN A 106 -4.93 9.57 -5.40
C ASN A 106 -4.18 8.24 -5.20
N ALA A 107 -3.72 7.98 -3.97
CA ALA A 107 -3.02 6.75 -3.63
C ALA A 107 -3.88 5.50 -3.80
N LEU A 108 -5.16 5.57 -3.41
CA LEU A 108 -6.10 4.46 -3.57
C LEU A 108 -6.38 4.17 -5.05
N ILE A 109 -6.62 5.19 -5.88
CA ILE A 109 -6.86 5.00 -7.32
C ILE A 109 -5.65 4.32 -7.98
N ASP A 110 -4.44 4.75 -7.64
CA ASP A 110 -3.21 4.15 -8.18
C ASP A 110 -3.04 2.71 -7.66
N ALA A 111 -3.23 2.44 -6.37
CA ALA A 111 -3.14 1.10 -5.80
C ALA A 111 -4.05 0.11 -6.55
N ILE A 112 -5.24 0.56 -6.92
CA ILE A 112 -6.27 -0.27 -7.53
C ILE A 112 -6.04 -0.44 -9.02
N SER A 113 -5.49 0.58 -9.69
CA SER A 113 -4.97 0.42 -11.05
C SER A 113 -3.91 -0.69 -11.10
N HIS A 114 -3.07 -0.81 -10.05
CA HIS A 114 -2.12 -1.91 -9.93
C HIS A 114 -2.79 -3.26 -9.67
N ILE A 115 -3.83 -3.34 -8.85
CA ILE A 115 -4.60 -4.60 -8.71
C ILE A 115 -5.26 -4.99 -10.04
N ASP A 116 -5.73 -4.03 -10.83
CA ASP A 116 -6.28 -4.28 -12.16
C ASP A 116 -5.20 -4.77 -13.14
N PHE A 117 -4.01 -4.17 -13.14
CA PHE A 117 -2.87 -4.69 -13.91
C PHE A 117 -2.50 -6.11 -13.49
N ALA A 118 -2.54 -6.41 -12.19
CA ALA A 118 -2.32 -7.76 -11.69
C ALA A 118 -3.34 -8.75 -12.26
N ALA A 119 -4.63 -8.42 -12.23
CA ALA A 119 -5.70 -9.28 -12.75
C ALA A 119 -5.65 -9.49 -14.27
N ASN A 120 -5.12 -8.52 -15.01
CA ASN A 120 -4.97 -8.58 -16.46
C ASN A 120 -3.61 -9.15 -16.92
N SER A 121 -2.73 -9.51 -15.98
CA SER A 121 -1.45 -10.13 -16.30
C SER A 121 -1.63 -11.57 -16.83
N PRO A 122 -0.76 -12.06 -17.73
CA PRO A 122 -0.88 -13.42 -18.27
C PRO A 122 -0.83 -14.53 -17.20
N ASP A 123 -0.16 -14.26 -16.08
CA ASP A 123 0.02 -15.17 -14.95
C ASP A 123 -0.97 -14.94 -13.80
N ALA A 124 -2.01 -14.14 -14.01
CA ALA A 124 -3.02 -13.85 -13.01
C ALA A 124 -3.90 -15.07 -12.67
N SER A 125 -3.96 -15.40 -11.38
CA SER A 125 -4.84 -16.44 -10.85
C SER A 125 -6.32 -16.07 -10.97
N ALA A 126 -7.20 -17.06 -10.77
CA ALA A 126 -8.64 -16.80 -10.66
C ALA A 126 -8.99 -15.92 -9.45
N ASN A 127 -8.24 -16.03 -8.35
CA ASN A 127 -8.50 -15.24 -7.15
C ASN A 127 -8.15 -13.77 -7.36
N VAL A 128 -7.00 -13.47 -8.00
CA VAL A 128 -6.59 -12.08 -8.31
C VAL A 128 -7.60 -11.41 -9.24
N LYS A 129 -8.14 -12.16 -10.22
CA LYS A 129 -9.21 -11.66 -11.10
C LYS A 129 -10.50 -11.39 -10.34
N ALA A 130 -10.88 -12.27 -9.42
CA ALA A 130 -12.06 -12.09 -8.58
C ALA A 130 -11.91 -10.89 -7.62
N LEU A 131 -10.72 -10.72 -7.04
CA LEU A 131 -10.35 -9.58 -6.19
C LEU A 131 -10.49 -8.26 -6.94
N SER A 132 -9.90 -8.14 -8.14
CA SER A 132 -10.02 -6.91 -8.95
C SER A 132 -11.50 -6.57 -9.24
N LYS A 133 -12.30 -7.56 -9.64
CA LYS A 133 -13.73 -7.36 -9.87
C LYS A 133 -14.47 -6.88 -8.61
N MET A 134 -14.23 -7.52 -7.47
CA MET A 134 -14.87 -7.14 -6.21
C MET A 134 -14.49 -5.70 -5.83
N LEU A 135 -13.20 -5.35 -5.92
CA LEU A 135 -12.72 -4.02 -5.60
C LEU A 135 -13.31 -2.96 -6.54
N ALA A 136 -13.42 -3.25 -7.85
CA ALA A 136 -14.08 -2.35 -8.81
C ALA A 136 -15.54 -2.03 -8.42
N GLU A 137 -16.25 -2.97 -7.78
CA GLU A 137 -17.63 -2.76 -7.29
C GLU A 137 -17.70 -1.97 -5.97
N LYS A 138 -16.69 -2.12 -5.09
CA LYS A 138 -16.74 -1.56 -3.72
C LYS A 138 -16.07 -0.20 -3.58
N LEU A 139 -14.96 0.02 -4.28
CA LEU A 139 -14.11 1.20 -4.12
C LEU A 139 -14.72 2.54 -4.53
N PRO A 140 -15.65 2.63 -5.50
CA PRO A 140 -16.32 3.88 -5.79
C PRO A 140 -16.90 4.54 -4.52
N GLN A 141 -17.35 3.75 -3.55
CA GLN A 141 -17.87 4.26 -2.28
C GLN A 141 -16.82 5.01 -1.44
N ILE A 142 -15.56 4.54 -1.43
CA ILE A 142 -14.47 5.21 -0.71
C ILE A 142 -14.08 6.50 -1.45
N VAL A 143 -14.01 6.44 -2.78
CA VAL A 143 -13.66 7.60 -3.62
C VAL A 143 -14.72 8.70 -3.51
N GLU A 144 -16.00 8.35 -3.59
CA GLU A 144 -17.13 9.27 -3.40
C GLU A 144 -17.12 9.90 -2.00
N ARG A 145 -16.77 9.11 -0.98
CA ARG A 145 -16.61 9.63 0.38
C ARG A 145 -15.44 10.60 0.50
N CYS A 146 -14.34 10.37 -0.23
CA CYS A 146 -13.25 11.37 -0.31
C CYS A 146 -13.73 12.68 -0.91
N ASP A 147 -14.54 12.63 -1.97
CA ASP A 147 -15.12 13.83 -2.59
C ASP A 147 -16.06 14.56 -1.62
N LEU A 148 -16.90 13.83 -0.88
CA LEU A 148 -17.77 14.40 0.14
C LEU A 148 -16.99 15.06 1.28
N ILE A 149 -15.90 14.43 1.76
CA ILE A 149 -14.98 15.01 2.75
C ILE A 149 -14.40 16.33 2.23
N GLY A 150 -13.99 16.38 0.96
CA GLY A 150 -13.49 17.59 0.31
C GLY A 150 -14.52 18.71 0.32
N VAL A 151 -15.75 18.43 -0.12
CA VAL A 151 -16.85 19.42 -0.15
C VAL A 151 -17.21 19.91 1.25
N LEU A 152 -17.43 18.98 2.20
CA LEU A 152 -17.77 19.32 3.58
C LEU A 152 -16.65 20.11 4.27
N GLY A 153 -15.39 19.78 3.98
CA GLY A 153 -14.24 20.52 4.45
C GLY A 153 -14.27 21.98 3.97
N GLN A 154 -14.58 22.23 2.70
CA GLN A 154 -14.69 23.59 2.17
C GLN A 154 -15.80 24.39 2.87
N ASP A 155 -16.96 23.77 3.13
CA ASP A 155 -18.05 24.43 3.87
C ASP A 155 -17.59 24.86 5.28
N ILE A 156 -16.82 24.02 5.98
CA ILE A 156 -16.25 24.35 7.28
C ILE A 156 -15.20 25.49 7.17
N LEU A 157 -14.39 25.51 6.11
CA LEU A 157 -13.44 26.59 5.88
C LEU A 157 -14.14 27.94 5.64
N LEU A 158 -15.36 27.93 5.11
CA LEU A 158 -16.19 29.12 4.89
C LEU A 158 -17.00 29.54 6.12
N ALA A 159 -17.15 28.67 7.13
CA ALA A 159 -17.89 28.96 8.35
C ALA A 159 -17.39 30.24 9.05
N LYS A 160 -18.32 31.03 9.58
CA LYS A 160 -18.06 32.33 10.22
C LYS A 160 -18.04 32.26 11.74
N SER A 161 -18.44 31.12 12.30
CA SER A 161 -18.48 30.88 13.74
C SER A 161 -18.13 29.43 14.07
N THR A 162 -17.72 29.19 15.30
CA THR A 162 -17.47 27.84 15.83
C THR A 162 -18.75 27.01 15.88
N ASN A 163 -19.90 27.62 16.19
CA ASN A 163 -21.19 26.95 16.22
C ASN A 163 -21.60 26.41 14.83
N GLU A 164 -21.36 27.19 13.77
CA GLU A 164 -21.61 26.77 12.39
C GLU A 164 -20.69 25.61 11.98
N ALA A 165 -19.42 25.67 12.38
CA ALA A 165 -18.45 24.63 12.08
C ALA A 165 -18.68 23.32 12.87
N ALA A 166 -19.24 23.38 14.08
CA ALA A 166 -19.28 22.25 15.01
C ALA A 166 -20.01 21.01 14.45
N LEU A 167 -21.21 21.20 13.91
CA LEU A 167 -22.00 20.08 13.35
C LEU A 167 -21.32 19.45 12.13
N LEU A 168 -20.80 20.27 11.22
CA LEU A 168 -20.10 19.81 10.02
C LEU A 168 -18.80 19.07 10.38
N THR A 169 -18.08 19.53 11.40
CA THR A 169 -16.83 18.89 11.84
C THR A 169 -17.07 17.51 12.45
N GLN A 170 -18.19 17.31 13.15
CA GLN A 170 -18.56 15.98 13.65
C GLN A 170 -18.87 15.00 12.52
N GLU A 171 -19.53 15.47 11.46
CA GLU A 171 -19.76 14.64 10.27
C GLU A 171 -18.45 14.35 9.52
N LEU A 172 -17.53 15.30 9.48
CA LEU A 172 -16.18 15.09 8.92
C LEU A 172 -15.43 13.98 9.66
N VAL A 173 -15.56 13.88 10.99
CA VAL A 173 -15.00 12.77 11.78
C VAL A 173 -15.61 11.43 11.37
N ASN A 174 -16.93 11.37 11.16
CA ASN A 174 -17.61 10.14 10.73
C ASN A 174 -17.14 9.69 9.35
N LEU A 175 -17.09 10.61 8.38
CA LEU A 175 -16.67 10.29 7.02
C LEU A 175 -15.22 9.82 6.94
N THR A 176 -14.30 10.50 7.64
CA THR A 176 -12.89 10.11 7.68
C THR A 176 -12.69 8.76 8.40
N ARG A 177 -13.45 8.48 9.46
CA ARG A 177 -13.49 7.15 10.10
C ARG A 177 -13.96 6.08 9.12
N ASP A 178 -15.04 6.31 8.41
CA ASP A 178 -15.64 5.31 7.51
C ASP A 178 -14.72 5.04 6.30
N ASN A 179 -13.94 6.03 5.86
CA ASN A 179 -12.87 5.79 4.88
C ASN A 179 -11.80 4.84 5.40
N LEU A 180 -11.42 4.95 6.68
CA LEU A 180 -10.38 4.13 7.25
C LEU A 180 -10.89 2.71 7.59
N TYR A 181 -12.03 2.61 8.27
CA TYR A 181 -12.50 1.38 8.90
C TYR A 181 -13.81 0.81 8.32
N GLY A 182 -14.48 1.51 7.42
CA GLY A 182 -15.86 1.20 7.05
C GLY A 182 -16.84 1.51 8.17
N ALA A 183 -18.12 1.13 8.01
CA ALA A 183 -19.14 1.39 9.02
C ALA A 183 -19.15 0.31 10.13
N GLU A 184 -19.15 0.76 11.39
CA GLU A 184 -19.21 -0.09 12.59
C GLU A 184 -20.55 -0.82 12.78
N ALA A 185 -21.66 -0.28 12.26
CA ALA A 185 -23.01 -0.79 12.52
C ALA A 185 -23.79 -0.99 11.23
N SER A 186 -24.00 -2.27 10.85
CA SER A 186 -24.88 -2.82 9.79
C SER A 186 -24.93 -2.14 8.40
N GLY A 187 -24.15 -1.08 8.17
CA GLY A 187 -24.03 -0.37 6.91
C GLY A 187 -23.00 -1.05 6.02
N SER A 188 -23.32 -1.18 4.74
CA SER A 188 -22.46 -1.76 3.69
C SER A 188 -21.20 -0.95 3.37
N ALA A 189 -20.80 0.00 4.22
CA ALA A 189 -19.76 0.97 3.93
C ALA A 189 -18.38 0.29 4.01
N PHE A 190 -17.77 0.10 2.84
CA PHE A 190 -16.42 -0.43 2.68
C PHE A 190 -15.37 0.66 3.00
N GLY A 191 -14.28 0.29 3.66
CA GLY A 191 -13.16 1.17 4.01
C GLY A 191 -11.81 0.56 3.64
N LEU A 192 -10.73 1.32 3.84
CA LEU A 192 -9.37 0.91 3.48
C LEU A 192 -8.91 -0.34 4.24
N ALA A 193 -9.29 -0.49 5.52
CA ALA A 193 -9.00 -1.69 6.30
C ALA A 193 -9.60 -2.95 5.67
N GLN A 194 -10.82 -2.87 5.13
CA GLN A 194 -11.42 -3.97 4.39
C GLN A 194 -10.71 -4.21 3.05
N VAL A 195 -10.33 -3.16 2.31
CA VAL A 195 -9.52 -3.30 1.08
C VAL A 195 -8.26 -4.11 1.36
N ARG A 196 -7.50 -3.72 2.41
CA ARG A 196 -6.30 -4.45 2.84
C ARG A 196 -6.61 -5.90 3.19
N SER A 197 -7.63 -6.14 4.01
CA SER A 197 -8.00 -7.48 4.43
C SER A 197 -8.36 -8.39 3.25
N GLU A 198 -9.01 -7.87 2.21
CA GLU A 198 -9.39 -8.63 1.02
C GLU A 198 -8.19 -8.95 0.12
N ILE A 199 -7.23 -8.03 0.01
CA ILE A 199 -5.99 -8.30 -0.71
C ILE A 199 -5.17 -9.34 0.07
N GLU A 200 -5.01 -9.16 1.38
CA GLU A 200 -4.25 -10.07 2.25
C GLU A 200 -4.85 -11.48 2.28
N SER A 201 -6.18 -11.61 2.33
CA SER A 201 -6.87 -12.91 2.26
C SER A 201 -6.69 -13.58 0.90
N THR A 202 -6.70 -12.79 -0.19
CA THR A 202 -6.48 -13.29 -1.55
C THR A 202 -5.07 -13.83 -1.72
N ILE A 203 -4.04 -13.05 -1.35
CA ILE A 203 -2.65 -13.46 -1.53
C ILE A 203 -2.24 -14.64 -0.63
N ALA A 204 -2.90 -14.81 0.52
CA ALA A 204 -2.64 -15.92 1.43
C ALA A 204 -2.99 -17.31 0.85
N VAL A 205 -3.81 -17.35 -0.21
CA VAL A 205 -4.26 -18.60 -0.86
C VAL A 205 -3.81 -18.70 -2.32
N GLU A 206 -2.88 -17.86 -2.76
CA GLU A 206 -2.35 -17.90 -4.14
C GLU A 206 -1.51 -19.15 -4.40
N ASP A 207 -1.54 -19.61 -5.66
CA ASP A 207 -0.64 -20.64 -6.20
C ASP A 207 -0.04 -20.12 -7.53
N PRO A 208 1.28 -19.89 -7.60
CA PRO A 208 2.26 -20.05 -6.52
C PRO A 208 1.97 -19.14 -5.33
N ALA A 209 2.40 -19.54 -4.13
CA ALA A 209 2.22 -18.73 -2.93
C ALA A 209 2.80 -17.32 -3.12
N TYR A 210 2.05 -16.29 -2.69
CA TYR A 210 2.58 -14.95 -2.61
C TYR A 210 3.73 -14.89 -1.61
N SER A 211 4.79 -14.19 -2.00
CA SER A 211 5.90 -13.84 -1.13
C SER A 211 6.21 -12.37 -1.31
N THR A 212 6.77 -11.74 -0.28
CA THR A 212 7.25 -10.36 -0.39
C THR A 212 8.14 -10.20 -1.61
N VAL A 213 7.87 -9.16 -2.39
CA VAL A 213 8.51 -8.88 -3.66
C VAL A 213 9.77 -8.07 -3.37
N ASP A 214 10.94 -8.59 -3.76
CA ASP A 214 12.17 -7.83 -3.58
C ASP A 214 12.06 -6.47 -4.28
N ARG A 215 12.56 -5.43 -3.60
CA ARG A 215 12.54 -4.04 -4.09
C ARG A 215 13.03 -3.90 -5.54
N TRP A 216 13.99 -4.71 -5.94
CA TRP A 216 14.47 -4.70 -7.31
C TRP A 216 13.36 -5.02 -8.31
N TYR A 217 12.55 -6.06 -8.07
CA TYR A 217 11.43 -6.42 -8.95
C TYR A 217 10.35 -5.35 -8.99
N LEU A 218 10.00 -4.77 -7.83
CA LEU A 218 9.07 -3.64 -7.76
C LEU A 218 9.52 -2.52 -8.71
N PHE A 219 10.77 -2.07 -8.61
CA PHE A 219 11.20 -0.87 -9.34
C PHE A 219 11.79 -1.12 -10.73
N ASN A 220 11.75 -2.37 -11.21
CA ASN A 220 12.27 -2.74 -12.53
C ASN A 220 11.25 -3.44 -13.42
N LEU A 221 9.97 -3.49 -13.02
CA LEU A 221 8.89 -3.89 -13.91
C LEU A 221 8.62 -2.76 -14.94
N ILE A 222 8.66 -3.09 -16.22
CA ILE A 222 8.42 -2.17 -17.33
C ILE A 222 7.34 -2.71 -18.27
N GLN A 223 6.53 -1.79 -18.81
CA GLN A 223 5.60 -2.10 -19.90
C GLN A 223 6.26 -1.78 -21.24
N MET A 224 6.31 -2.77 -22.13
CA MET A 224 6.78 -2.61 -23.49
C MET A 224 5.72 -1.90 -24.36
N PRO A 225 6.09 -1.29 -25.50
CA PRO A 225 5.12 -0.72 -26.43
C PRO A 225 4.08 -1.74 -26.95
N SER A 226 4.40 -3.03 -26.91
CA SER A 226 3.47 -4.13 -27.20
C SER A 226 2.39 -4.34 -26.13
N GLY A 227 2.51 -3.69 -24.97
CA GLY A 227 1.69 -3.91 -23.78
C GLY A 227 2.21 -5.00 -22.85
N GLU A 228 3.26 -5.73 -23.24
CA GLU A 228 3.87 -6.80 -22.44
C GLU A 228 4.63 -6.25 -21.24
N TRP A 229 4.47 -6.89 -20.09
CA TRP A 229 5.20 -6.56 -18.86
C TRP A 229 6.45 -7.43 -18.72
N LEU A 230 7.60 -6.80 -18.53
CA LEU A 230 8.89 -7.47 -18.36
C LEU A 230 9.69 -6.83 -17.24
N PHE A 231 10.57 -7.60 -16.61
CA PHE A 231 11.60 -7.03 -15.75
C PHE A 231 12.77 -6.54 -16.60
N LYS A 232 13.29 -5.34 -16.32
CA LYS A 232 14.54 -4.87 -16.92
C LYS A 232 15.63 -5.92 -16.67
N GLN A 233 16.44 -6.22 -17.68
CA GLN A 233 17.63 -7.01 -17.46
C GLN A 233 18.52 -6.27 -16.46
N SER A 234 18.98 -6.95 -15.42
CA SER A 234 20.00 -6.35 -14.57
C SER A 234 21.26 -6.21 -15.42
N ASP A 235 21.95 -5.06 -15.36
CA ASP A 235 23.23 -4.84 -16.05
C ASP A 235 24.34 -5.81 -15.59
N LYS A 236 24.03 -6.71 -14.65
CA LYS A 236 24.89 -7.78 -14.18
C LYS A 236 24.45 -9.11 -14.79
N GLY A 237 24.93 -9.39 -15.99
CA GLY A 237 25.23 -10.77 -16.35
C GLY A 237 26.33 -11.26 -15.39
N HIS A 238 25.97 -11.88 -14.26
CA HIS A 238 26.90 -12.60 -13.40
C HIS A 238 26.20 -13.82 -12.78
N SER A 239 26.48 -14.97 -13.37
CA SER A 239 26.66 -16.20 -12.60
C SER A 239 27.68 -15.97 -11.49
N GLY A 240 27.33 -16.24 -10.23
CA GLY A 240 28.31 -16.58 -9.18
C GLY A 240 28.43 -15.62 -8.00
N ASP A 241 28.24 -16.23 -6.81
CA ASP A 241 28.85 -15.91 -5.51
C ASP A 241 28.56 -14.53 -4.89
N HIS A 242 27.52 -14.46 -4.06
CA HIS A 242 27.39 -13.40 -3.07
C HIS A 242 28.26 -13.70 -1.85
N ARG A 243 29.51 -13.21 -1.88
CA ARG A 243 30.32 -12.95 -0.68
C ARG A 243 30.55 -11.46 -0.49
N GLY A 244 30.20 -10.96 0.70
CA GLY A 244 30.69 -9.71 1.31
C GLY A 244 30.22 -8.41 0.63
N TYR A 245 29.92 -7.33 1.33
CA TYR A 245 30.43 -6.82 2.61
C TYR A 245 29.34 -6.13 3.42
#